data_AF-A0A8J3A8I6-F1
#
_entry.id   AF-A0A8J3A8I6-F1
#
_cell.length_a   1.000
_cell.length_b   1.000
_cell.length_c   1.000
_cell.angle_alpha   90.00
_cell.angle_beta   90.00
_cell.angle_gamma   90.00
#
_symmetry.space_group_name_H-M   'P 1'
#
loop_
_entity.id
_entity.type
_entity.pdbx_description
1 polymer ?
#
loop_
_entity_poly.entity_id
_entity_poly.type
_entity_poly.pdbx_seq_one_letter_code
_entity_poly.pdbx_strand_id
1 'polypeptide(L)'
;MVRAPLPDADGVVGTPRAEVVRDSVSPAGVRLTTVEVTLHRFVLAELNTHRAFSRNSASSRAIPVQRQLDTVLHDPAVPVEFGANQRGMQAGPPLTGEERERAEAGWLAARDAAVAAARDLLDLGVHKQVANRLLEPFLWQTVIVTATDWDGFWQQRCSPLAQPEIRAAAEAMRAAFAASTPVELAVGDWHTPYVRAEDGDLDVETRKRVSAARCARVSYLTHDGRRDLAADEQLYERLVTAEPPHWSPLEHVATPADGDGPVRGNLRGWRQLRHVVELDRAPVDA
;
A
#
# COMPACT_ATOMS: atom_id res chain seq x y z
N MET A 1 -3.38 20.68 -5.10
CA MET A 1 -2.30 20.57 -6.09
C MET A 1 -1.76 19.16 -5.95
N VAL A 2 -2.04 18.28 -6.91
CA VAL A 2 -1.46 16.93 -6.97
C VAL A 2 0.05 17.14 -6.86
N ARG A 3 0.75 16.44 -5.94
CA ARG A 3 2.19 16.29 -6.13
C ARG A 3 2.32 15.52 -7.43
N ALA A 4 2.53 16.24 -8.53
CA ALA A 4 3.00 15.64 -9.76
C ALA A 4 4.21 14.80 -9.34
N PRO A 5 4.23 13.49 -9.60
CA PRO A 5 5.42 12.70 -9.35
C PRO A 5 6.56 13.39 -10.08
N LEU A 6 7.60 13.76 -9.35
CA LEU A 6 8.84 14.19 -9.97
C LEU A 6 9.32 13.00 -10.81
N PRO A 7 9.62 13.18 -12.10
CA PRO A 7 10.31 12.14 -12.85
C PRO A 7 11.64 11.86 -12.14
N ASP A 8 12.01 10.59 -12.03
CA ASP A 8 13.38 10.25 -11.63
C ASP A 8 14.36 10.89 -12.63
N ALA A 9 15.60 11.10 -12.18
CA ALA A 9 16.64 11.87 -12.88
C ALA A 9 16.90 11.43 -14.34
N ASP A 10 16.42 10.24 -14.73
CA ASP A 10 16.57 9.63 -16.05
C ASP A 10 15.33 9.72 -16.95
N GLY A 11 14.26 10.40 -16.53
CA GLY A 11 13.06 10.59 -17.36
C GLY A 11 12.22 9.32 -17.58
N VAL A 12 12.39 8.28 -16.74
CA VAL A 12 11.56 7.08 -16.80
C VAL A 12 10.22 7.36 -16.12
N VAL A 13 9.18 7.51 -16.93
CA VAL A 13 7.78 7.47 -16.48
C VAL A 13 7.46 6.02 -16.11
N GLY A 14 6.98 5.75 -14.89
CA GLY A 14 6.31 4.50 -14.57
C GLY A 14 7.12 3.39 -13.87
N THR A 15 7.89 3.73 -12.84
CA THR A 15 8.51 2.73 -11.93
C THR A 15 7.77 2.64 -10.58
N PRO A 16 7.74 1.46 -9.93
CA PRO A 16 7.29 1.35 -8.56
C PRO A 16 8.13 2.23 -7.61
N ARG A 17 7.49 2.78 -6.57
CA ARG A 17 8.13 3.65 -5.57
C ARG A 17 7.70 3.26 -4.17
N ALA A 18 8.54 3.57 -3.19
CA ALA A 18 8.22 3.33 -1.79
C ALA A 18 8.78 4.41 -0.86
N GLU A 19 8.08 4.65 0.24
CA GLU A 19 8.50 5.56 1.30
C GLU A 19 8.27 4.88 2.66
N VAL A 20 9.24 5.03 3.58
CA VAL A 20 9.04 4.64 4.98
C VAL A 20 8.20 5.72 5.67
N VAL A 21 6.96 5.38 6.00
CA VAL A 21 6.02 6.27 6.68
C VAL A 21 6.31 6.37 8.17
N ARG A 22 6.73 5.26 8.78
CA ARG A 22 7.11 5.20 10.19
C ARG A 22 8.09 4.05 10.42
N ASP A 23 9.07 4.29 11.26
CA ASP A 23 10.10 3.33 11.59
C ASP A 23 10.40 3.37 13.08
N SER A 24 10.36 2.23 13.74
CA SER A 24 10.51 2.15 15.19
C SER A 24 11.26 0.90 15.59
N VAL A 25 11.93 0.95 16.74
CA VAL A 25 12.59 -0.21 17.33
C VAL A 25 12.21 -0.33 18.80
N SER A 26 11.87 -1.55 19.20
CA SER A 26 11.50 -1.87 20.59
C SER A 26 12.74 -1.99 21.49
N PRO A 27 12.59 -2.00 22.84
CA PRO A 27 13.73 -2.19 23.75
C PRO A 27 14.41 -3.56 23.58
N ALA A 28 13.71 -4.55 23.03
CA ALA A 28 14.24 -5.86 22.67
C ALA A 28 15.00 -5.88 21.33
N GLY A 29 15.18 -4.74 20.67
CA GLY A 29 15.86 -4.61 19.38
C GLY A 29 15.02 -5.05 18.16
N VAL A 30 13.73 -5.33 18.33
CA VAL A 30 12.86 -5.72 17.21
C VAL A 30 12.36 -4.47 16.49
N ARG A 31 12.80 -4.28 15.24
CA ARG A 31 12.38 -3.18 14.37
C ARG A 31 10.99 -3.44 13.79
N LEU A 32 10.16 -2.41 13.79
CA LEU A 32 8.85 -2.36 13.15
C LEU A 32 8.84 -1.20 12.17
N THR A 33 8.56 -1.51 10.90
CA THR A 33 8.56 -0.51 9.85
C THR A 33 7.23 -0.53 9.12
N THR A 34 6.71 0.66 8.84
CA THR A 34 5.56 0.90 7.98
C THR A 34 6.01 1.58 6.71
N VAL A 35 5.76 0.93 5.58
CA VAL A 35 6.15 1.37 4.23
C VAL A 35 4.89 1.61 3.40
N GLU A 36 4.81 2.77 2.74
CA GLU A 36 3.87 3.02 1.66
C GLU A 36 4.56 2.66 0.34
N VAL A 37 3.99 1.75 -0.44
CA VAL A 37 4.51 1.33 -1.75
C VAL A 37 3.45 1.57 -2.82
N THR A 38 3.85 2.15 -3.94
CA THR A 38 3.05 2.19 -5.16
C THR A 38 3.68 1.26 -6.20
N LEU A 39 2.89 0.33 -6.71
CA LEU A 39 3.30 -0.74 -7.63
C LEU A 39 2.22 -0.97 -8.69
N HIS A 40 2.53 -1.75 -9.73
CA HIS A 40 1.55 -2.16 -10.73
C HIS A 40 0.42 -2.97 -10.08
N ARG A 41 -0.83 -2.62 -10.41
CA ARG A 41 -2.00 -3.27 -9.82
C ARG A 41 -2.06 -4.77 -10.11
N PHE A 42 -1.53 -5.21 -11.26
CA PHE A 42 -1.54 -6.61 -11.67
C PHE A 42 -0.58 -7.51 -10.88
N VAL A 43 0.45 -6.97 -10.21
CA VAL A 43 1.31 -7.75 -9.28
C VAL A 43 0.90 -7.63 -7.82
N LEU A 44 -0.24 -6.98 -7.51
CA LEU A 44 -0.77 -6.90 -6.14
C LEU A 44 -1.01 -8.30 -5.53
N ALA A 45 -1.42 -9.28 -6.35
CA ALA A 45 -1.65 -10.64 -5.88
C ALA A 45 -0.37 -11.28 -5.30
N GLU A 46 0.80 -10.96 -5.88
CA GLU A 46 2.09 -11.45 -5.42
C GLU A 46 2.57 -10.79 -4.13
N LEU A 47 2.34 -9.48 -3.97
CA LEU A 47 2.53 -8.81 -2.69
C LEU A 47 1.62 -9.43 -1.61
N ASN A 48 0.41 -9.83 -2.02
CA ASN A 48 -0.59 -10.37 -1.12
C ASN A 48 -0.26 -11.77 -0.56
N THR A 49 0.67 -12.52 -1.14
CA THR A 49 1.08 -13.84 -0.64
C THR A 49 1.93 -13.78 0.64
N HIS A 50 2.50 -12.62 0.98
CA HIS A 50 3.38 -12.45 2.14
C HIS A 50 2.57 -12.26 3.43
N ARG A 51 2.39 -13.36 4.17
CA ARG A 51 1.54 -13.41 5.38
C ARG A 51 2.11 -12.68 6.60
N ALA A 52 3.40 -12.37 6.60
CA ALA A 52 4.05 -11.60 7.66
C ALA A 52 3.64 -10.11 7.65
N PHE A 53 2.91 -9.66 6.63
CA PHE A 53 2.56 -8.26 6.41
C PHE A 53 1.14 -7.91 6.86
N SER A 54 1.03 -6.88 7.70
CA SER A 54 -0.21 -6.13 7.91
C SER A 54 -0.37 -5.16 6.75
N ARG A 55 -1.54 -5.12 6.09
CA ARG A 55 -1.71 -4.40 4.82
C ARG A 55 -3.05 -3.68 4.73
N ASN A 56 -3.00 -2.47 4.22
CA ASN A 56 -4.15 -1.75 3.69
C ASN A 56 -3.86 -1.28 2.27
N SER A 57 -4.85 -1.39 1.39
CA SER A 57 -4.67 -1.18 -0.05
C SER A 57 -5.74 -0.22 -0.55
N ALA A 58 -5.35 0.71 -1.43
CA ALA A 58 -6.29 1.65 -2.04
C ALA A 58 -7.44 0.92 -2.75
N SER A 59 -8.68 1.33 -2.51
CA SER A 59 -9.86 0.66 -3.08
C SER A 59 -10.32 1.34 -4.37
N SER A 60 -10.28 0.61 -5.49
CA SER A 60 -10.86 1.07 -6.77
C SER A 60 -12.37 1.31 -6.69
N ARG A 61 -13.07 0.68 -5.74
CA ARG A 61 -14.51 0.91 -5.51
C ARG A 61 -14.78 2.25 -4.84
N ALA A 62 -13.84 2.76 -4.06
CA ALA A 62 -13.99 4.02 -3.34
C ALA A 62 -13.72 5.24 -4.24
N ILE A 63 -12.88 5.08 -5.26
CA ILE A 63 -12.49 6.17 -6.17
C ILE A 63 -13.65 6.51 -7.14
N PRO A 64 -13.92 7.80 -7.41
CA PRO A 64 -14.84 8.21 -8.48
C PRO A 64 -14.38 7.70 -9.84
N VAL A 65 -15.33 7.22 -10.65
CA VAL A 65 -15.04 6.57 -11.94
C VAL A 65 -14.28 7.47 -12.89
N GLN A 66 -14.73 8.72 -13.05
CA GLN A 66 -14.10 9.68 -13.95
C GLN A 66 -12.62 9.86 -13.62
N ARG A 67 -12.31 9.99 -12.32
CA ARG A 67 -10.92 10.12 -11.86
C ARG A 67 -10.10 8.89 -12.25
N GLN A 68 -10.65 7.69 -12.12
CA GLN A 68 -9.93 6.48 -12.46
C GLN A 68 -9.65 6.37 -13.96
N LEU A 69 -10.62 6.76 -14.80
CA LEU A 69 -10.42 6.86 -16.25
C LEU A 69 -9.33 7.88 -16.60
N ASP A 70 -9.37 9.06 -15.96
CA ASP A 70 -8.38 10.11 -16.18
C ASP A 70 -6.98 9.65 -15.75
N THR A 71 -6.85 8.98 -14.60
CA THR A 71 -5.57 8.42 -14.13
C THR A 71 -5.00 7.45 -15.16
N VAL A 72 -5.79 6.51 -15.67
CA VAL A 72 -5.31 5.53 -16.66
C VAL A 72 -4.84 6.20 -17.95
N LEU A 73 -5.55 7.24 -18.41
CA LEU A 73 -5.18 7.94 -19.65
C LEU A 73 -3.91 8.80 -19.49
N HIS A 74 -3.70 9.44 -18.35
CA HIS A 74 -2.58 10.38 -18.13
C HIS A 74 -1.34 9.73 -17.50
N ASP A 75 -1.52 8.73 -16.64
CA ASP A 75 -0.46 8.04 -15.90
C ASP A 75 -0.77 6.53 -15.82
N PRO A 76 -0.75 5.81 -16.96
CA PRO A 76 -0.95 4.37 -16.97
C PRO A 76 0.22 3.65 -16.32
N ALA A 77 -0.09 2.55 -15.63
CA ALA A 77 0.93 1.56 -15.31
C ALA A 77 1.37 0.82 -16.60
N VAL A 78 2.64 0.98 -16.97
CA VAL A 78 3.30 0.30 -18.09
C VAL A 78 4.30 -0.69 -17.51
N PRO A 79 4.42 -1.94 -18.03
CA PRO A 79 5.43 -2.89 -17.58
C PRO A 79 6.83 -2.27 -17.48
N VAL A 80 7.59 -2.66 -16.45
CA VAL A 80 8.95 -2.13 -16.20
C VAL A 80 9.85 -2.43 -17.40
N GLU A 81 9.65 -3.59 -17.99
CA GLU A 81 10.32 -4.02 -19.21
C GLU A 81 9.41 -4.95 -20.03
N PHE A 82 9.62 -4.98 -21.34
CA PHE A 82 8.99 -5.95 -22.23
C PHE A 82 10.00 -7.05 -22.55
N GLY A 83 10.02 -8.12 -21.75
CA GLY A 83 10.94 -9.24 -21.96
C GLY A 83 10.61 -10.08 -23.21
N ALA A 84 11.65 -10.52 -23.93
CA ALA A 84 11.48 -11.37 -25.11
C ALA A 84 10.87 -12.74 -24.76
N ASN A 85 10.13 -13.32 -25.69
CA ASN A 85 9.54 -14.65 -25.51
C ASN A 85 10.62 -15.74 -25.52
N GLN A 86 10.55 -16.68 -24.55
CA GLN A 86 11.41 -17.86 -24.49
C GLN A 86 10.70 -19.02 -23.78
N ARG A 87 11.26 -20.23 -23.82
CA ARG A 87 10.71 -21.38 -23.10
C ARG A 87 10.90 -21.20 -21.59
N GLY A 88 9.86 -21.51 -20.82
CA GLY A 88 9.87 -21.47 -19.35
C GLY A 88 8.95 -20.40 -18.79
N MET A 89 9.07 -20.14 -17.48
CA MET A 89 8.24 -19.16 -16.78
C MET A 89 8.78 -17.73 -16.85
N GLN A 90 10.06 -17.56 -17.22
CA GLN A 90 10.74 -16.27 -17.20
C GLN A 90 10.93 -15.73 -18.62
N ALA A 91 10.79 -14.42 -18.77
CA ALA A 91 11.10 -13.76 -20.02
C ALA A 91 12.61 -13.77 -20.31
N GLY A 92 12.96 -13.68 -21.60
CA GLY A 92 14.32 -13.44 -22.06
C GLY A 92 14.73 -11.98 -21.86
N PRO A 93 15.86 -11.55 -22.45
CA PRO A 93 16.29 -10.15 -22.41
C PRO A 93 15.18 -9.18 -22.86
N PRO A 94 15.10 -7.96 -22.28
CA PRO A 94 14.18 -6.94 -22.74
C PRO A 94 14.30 -6.65 -24.23
N LEU A 95 13.15 -6.44 -24.89
CA LEU A 95 13.08 -5.89 -26.23
C LEU A 95 13.74 -4.51 -26.26
N THR A 96 14.35 -4.14 -27.39
CA THR A 96 15.06 -2.87 -27.57
C THR A 96 14.67 -2.21 -28.88
N GLY A 97 14.99 -0.92 -29.04
CA GLY A 97 14.71 -0.15 -30.25
C GLY A 97 13.24 -0.21 -30.67
N GLU A 98 13.00 -0.40 -31.97
CA GLU A 98 11.67 -0.41 -32.57
C GLU A 98 10.75 -1.48 -31.97
N GLU A 99 11.28 -2.64 -31.57
CA GLU A 99 10.47 -3.72 -30.99
C GLU A 99 9.89 -3.33 -29.63
N ARG A 100 10.69 -2.64 -28.80
CA ARG A 100 10.23 -2.08 -27.51
C ARG A 100 9.16 -1.03 -27.74
N GLU A 101 9.40 -0.10 -28.66
CA GLU A 101 8.45 0.98 -28.97
C GLU A 101 7.12 0.42 -29.47
N ARG A 102 7.14 -0.62 -30.31
CA ARG A 102 5.94 -1.32 -30.77
C ARG A 102 5.22 -2.06 -29.65
N ALA A 103 5.94 -2.69 -28.73
CA ALA A 103 5.35 -3.37 -27.57
C ALA A 103 4.64 -2.37 -26.65
N GLU A 104 5.28 -1.24 -26.34
CA GLU A 104 4.71 -0.16 -25.54
C GLU A 104 3.49 0.46 -26.23
N ALA A 105 3.58 0.76 -27.52
CA ALA A 105 2.44 1.26 -28.30
C ALA A 105 1.26 0.27 -28.29
N GLY A 106 1.52 -1.03 -28.39
CA GLY A 106 0.50 -2.07 -28.28
C GLY A 106 -0.17 -2.10 -26.90
N TRP A 107 0.61 -1.95 -25.83
CA TRP A 107 0.08 -1.85 -24.46
C TRP A 107 -0.83 -0.63 -24.28
N LEU A 108 -0.41 0.54 -24.78
CA LEU A 108 -1.20 1.77 -24.70
C LEU A 108 -2.45 1.73 -25.59
N ALA A 109 -2.39 1.06 -26.74
CA ALA A 109 -3.58 0.81 -27.55
C ALA A 109 -4.59 -0.10 -26.84
N ALA A 110 -4.11 -1.14 -26.15
CA ALA A 110 -4.96 -2.02 -25.33
C ALA A 110 -5.62 -1.26 -24.17
N ARG A 111 -4.87 -0.35 -23.53
CA ARG A 111 -5.40 0.58 -22.52
C ARG A 111 -6.55 1.41 -23.08
N ASP A 112 -6.36 2.03 -24.24
CA ASP A 112 -7.38 2.91 -24.84
C ASP A 112 -8.66 2.13 -25.19
N ALA A 113 -8.51 0.90 -25.71
CA ALA A 113 -9.63 0.00 -25.95
C ALA A 113 -10.35 -0.40 -24.65
N ALA A 114 -9.62 -0.68 -23.58
CA ALA A 114 -10.21 -0.99 -22.27
C ALA A 114 -10.94 0.21 -21.65
N VAL A 115 -10.43 1.43 -21.84
CA VAL A 115 -11.09 2.68 -21.43
C VAL A 115 -12.40 2.87 -22.20
N ALA A 116 -12.41 2.66 -23.51
CA ALA A 116 -13.62 2.73 -24.33
C ALA A 116 -14.67 1.71 -23.85
N ALA A 117 -14.28 0.45 -23.67
CA ALA A 117 -15.18 -0.60 -23.18
C ALA A 117 -15.71 -0.29 -21.76
N ALA A 118 -14.88 0.27 -20.88
CA ALA A 118 -15.32 0.68 -19.55
C ALA A 118 -16.36 1.80 -19.62
N ARG A 119 -16.20 2.78 -20.51
CA ARG A 119 -17.19 3.84 -20.75
C ARG A 119 -18.51 3.28 -21.27
N ASP A 120 -18.46 2.38 -22.25
CA ASP A 120 -19.67 1.74 -22.78
C ASP A 120 -20.47 1.02 -21.68
N LEU A 121 -19.78 0.28 -20.79
CA LEU A 121 -20.43 -0.37 -19.65
C LEU A 121 -21.08 0.64 -18.68
N LEU A 122 -20.40 1.75 -18.41
CA LEU A 122 -20.92 2.79 -17.51
C LEU A 122 -22.15 3.48 -18.12
N ASP A 123 -22.15 3.73 -19.43
CA ASP A 123 -23.28 4.31 -20.16
C ASP A 123 -24.50 3.39 -20.17
N LEU A 124 -24.28 2.07 -20.16
CA LEU A 124 -25.33 1.06 -19.95
C LEU A 124 -25.83 0.97 -18.50
N GLY A 125 -25.24 1.72 -17.57
CA GLY A 125 -25.61 1.72 -16.15
C GLY A 125 -24.94 0.60 -15.32
N VAL A 126 -23.90 -0.06 -15.85
CA VAL A 126 -23.14 -1.05 -15.07
C VAL A 126 -22.40 -0.35 -13.94
N HIS A 127 -22.54 -0.87 -12.73
CA HIS A 127 -21.89 -0.29 -11.57
C HIS A 127 -20.36 -0.34 -11.68
N LYS A 128 -19.70 0.75 -11.25
CA LYS A 128 -18.24 0.93 -11.29
C LYS A 128 -17.40 -0.20 -10.72
N GLN A 129 -17.94 -0.95 -9.76
CA GLN A 129 -17.25 -2.10 -9.17
C GLN A 129 -16.89 -3.20 -10.19
N VAL A 130 -17.65 -3.26 -11.30
CA VAL A 130 -17.42 -4.17 -12.41
C VAL A 130 -16.71 -3.44 -13.55
N ALA A 131 -17.21 -2.28 -13.99
CA ALA A 131 -16.61 -1.55 -15.12
C ALA A 131 -15.12 -1.23 -14.91
N ASN A 132 -14.73 -0.83 -13.69
CA ASN A 132 -13.34 -0.48 -13.38
C ASN A 132 -12.39 -1.69 -13.39
N ARG A 133 -12.90 -2.93 -13.46
CA ARG A 133 -12.05 -4.14 -13.54
C ARG A 133 -11.33 -4.24 -14.87
N LEU A 134 -11.91 -3.73 -15.94
CA LEU A 134 -11.27 -3.68 -17.26
C LEU A 134 -9.99 -2.82 -17.26
N LEU A 135 -9.89 -1.90 -16.30
CA LEU A 135 -8.78 -0.96 -16.19
C LEU A 135 -7.63 -1.48 -15.32
N GLU A 136 -7.82 -2.56 -14.55
CA GLU A 136 -6.82 -3.07 -13.59
C GLU A 136 -5.42 -3.33 -14.17
N PRO A 137 -5.24 -3.79 -15.41
CA PRO A 137 -3.91 -3.93 -16.00
C PRO A 137 -3.13 -2.61 -16.10
N PHE A 138 -3.80 -1.47 -16.21
CA PHE A 138 -3.18 -0.17 -16.50
C PHE A 138 -3.13 0.74 -15.28
N LEU A 139 -3.43 0.22 -14.09
CA LEU A 139 -3.52 0.99 -12.86
C LEU A 139 -2.29 0.82 -11.99
N TRP A 140 -1.88 1.92 -11.38
CA TRP A 140 -1.03 1.90 -10.19
C TRP A 140 -1.87 1.53 -8.96
N GLN A 141 -1.22 0.89 -8.00
CA GLN A 141 -1.80 0.50 -6.73
C GLN A 141 -0.91 0.94 -5.58
N THR A 142 -1.46 1.74 -4.67
CA THR A 142 -0.78 2.12 -3.43
C THR A 142 -1.22 1.22 -2.28
N VAL A 143 -0.25 0.70 -1.54
CA VAL A 143 -0.42 -0.21 -0.41
C VAL A 143 0.43 0.28 0.75
N ILE A 144 -0.16 0.36 1.94
CA ILE A 144 0.59 0.49 3.19
C ILE A 144 0.87 -0.90 3.74
N VAL A 145 2.13 -1.15 4.11
CA VAL A 145 2.63 -2.43 4.62
C VAL A 145 3.33 -2.18 5.94
N THR A 146 2.92 -2.88 7.01
CA THR A 146 3.61 -2.86 8.30
C THR A 146 4.10 -4.25 8.64
N ALA A 147 5.38 -4.39 8.98
CA ALA A 147 5.99 -5.67 9.30
C ALA A 147 7.25 -5.54 10.18
N THR A 148 7.52 -6.62 10.90
CA THR A 148 8.77 -6.84 11.66
C THR A 148 9.74 -7.77 10.93
N ASP A 149 9.23 -8.62 10.04
CA ASP A 149 9.99 -9.62 9.29
C ASP A 149 9.89 -9.33 7.80
N TRP A 150 11.02 -8.96 7.21
CA TRP A 150 11.13 -8.57 5.81
C TRP A 150 12.05 -9.47 4.99
N ASP A 151 12.86 -10.32 5.65
CA ASP A 151 13.96 -11.04 4.98
C ASP A 151 13.43 -12.01 3.93
N GLY A 152 12.35 -12.74 4.25
CA GLY A 152 11.70 -13.63 3.29
C GLY A 152 11.15 -12.89 2.07
N PHE A 153 10.66 -11.66 2.25
CA PHE A 153 10.19 -10.82 1.15
C PHE A 153 11.35 -10.35 0.27
N TRP A 154 12.43 -9.84 0.87
CA TRP A 154 13.62 -9.41 0.13
C TRP A 154 14.25 -10.54 -0.67
N GLN A 155 14.43 -11.71 -0.06
CA GLN A 155 15.04 -12.87 -0.72
C GLN A 155 14.22 -13.33 -1.94
N GLN A 156 12.89 -13.35 -1.83
CA GLN A 156 12.03 -13.83 -2.91
C GLN A 156 11.80 -12.77 -3.98
N ARG A 157 11.65 -11.50 -3.60
CA ARG A 157 11.15 -10.45 -4.49
C ARG A 157 12.24 -9.52 -4.99
N CYS A 158 13.35 -9.31 -4.29
CA CYS A 158 14.56 -8.70 -4.86
C CYS A 158 15.43 -9.73 -5.61
N SER A 159 14.80 -10.73 -6.24
CA SER A 159 15.45 -11.82 -6.95
C SER A 159 15.34 -11.60 -8.46
N PRO A 160 16.38 -11.94 -9.26
CA PRO A 160 16.26 -11.91 -10.72
C PRO A 160 15.21 -12.88 -11.26
N LEU A 161 14.76 -13.85 -10.46
CA LEU A 161 13.68 -14.79 -10.79
C LEU A 161 12.28 -14.24 -10.46
N ALA A 162 12.18 -13.09 -9.81
CA ALA A 162 10.89 -12.44 -9.61
C ALA A 162 10.49 -11.70 -10.90
N GLN A 163 9.18 -11.60 -11.14
CA GLN A 163 8.66 -10.77 -12.21
C GLN A 163 9.19 -9.32 -12.04
N PRO A 164 9.63 -8.63 -13.11
CA PRO A 164 10.28 -7.33 -13.02
C PRO A 164 9.49 -6.28 -12.23
N GLU A 165 8.15 -6.26 -12.34
CA GLU A 165 7.32 -5.28 -11.63
C GLU A 165 7.32 -5.46 -10.10
N ILE A 166 7.14 -6.68 -9.60
CA ILE A 166 7.19 -6.92 -8.14
C ILE A 166 8.62 -6.81 -7.61
N ARG A 167 9.62 -7.10 -8.45
CA ARG A 167 11.04 -6.90 -8.12
C ARG A 167 11.35 -5.42 -7.91
N ALA A 168 11.00 -4.58 -8.86
CA ALA A 168 11.21 -3.14 -8.76
C ALA A 168 10.49 -2.54 -7.53
N ALA A 169 9.26 -3.00 -7.23
CA ALA A 169 8.56 -2.60 -6.02
C ALA A 169 9.30 -3.03 -4.73
N ALA A 170 9.76 -4.28 -4.66
CA ALA A 170 10.49 -4.78 -3.50
C ALA A 170 11.85 -4.09 -3.32
N GLU A 171 12.57 -3.82 -4.40
CA GLU A 171 13.84 -3.09 -4.38
C GLU A 171 13.65 -1.64 -3.92
N ALA A 172 12.61 -0.95 -4.40
CA ALA A 172 12.26 0.39 -3.92
C ALA A 172 11.94 0.38 -2.41
N MET A 173 11.15 -0.59 -1.94
CA MET A 173 10.86 -0.74 -0.51
C MET A 173 12.12 -1.03 0.32
N ARG A 174 13.01 -1.90 -0.18
CA ARG A 174 14.27 -2.24 0.49
C ARG A 174 15.22 -1.05 0.56
N ALA A 175 15.31 -0.25 -0.50
CA ALA A 175 16.09 0.97 -0.54
C ALA A 175 15.57 1.99 0.49
N ALA A 176 14.25 2.24 0.51
CA ALA A 176 13.63 3.13 1.50
C ALA A 176 13.84 2.63 2.95
N PHE A 177 13.71 1.32 3.18
CA PHE A 177 13.98 0.69 4.47
C PHE A 177 15.43 0.88 4.92
N ALA A 178 16.40 0.68 4.01
CA ALA A 178 17.83 0.83 4.29
C ALA A 178 18.23 2.29 4.56
N ALA A 179 17.58 3.25 3.90
CA ALA A 179 17.80 4.67 4.09
C ALA A 179 17.18 5.22 5.40
N SER A 180 16.19 4.53 5.97
CA SER A 180 15.51 4.93 7.19
C SER A 180 16.27 4.53 8.46
N THR A 181 16.24 5.41 9.46
CA THR A 181 16.75 5.14 10.82
C THR A 181 15.58 5.00 11.79
N PRO A 182 15.43 3.85 12.49
CA PRO A 182 14.31 3.63 13.39
C PRO A 182 14.41 4.50 14.65
N VAL A 183 13.24 4.92 15.15
CA VAL A 183 13.13 5.62 16.44
C VAL A 183 12.89 4.62 17.56
N GLU A 184 13.67 4.72 18.64
CA GLU A 184 13.46 3.89 19.83
C GLU A 184 12.12 4.23 20.50
N LEU A 185 11.35 3.20 20.85
CA LEU A 185 10.09 3.33 21.58
C LEU A 185 10.17 2.49 22.85
N ALA A 186 9.82 3.06 24.00
CA ALA A 186 9.66 2.31 25.24
C ALA A 186 8.33 1.53 25.24
N VAL A 187 8.19 0.60 26.17
CA VAL A 187 6.88 -0.04 26.43
C VAL A 187 5.88 1.05 26.83
N GLY A 188 4.74 1.09 26.14
CA GLY A 188 3.70 2.11 26.33
C GLY A 188 3.77 3.24 25.30
N ASP A 189 4.90 3.42 24.60
CA ASP A 189 4.98 4.26 23.43
C ASP A 189 4.42 3.55 22.19
N TRP A 190 3.98 4.33 21.20
CA TRP A 190 3.25 3.80 20.05
C TRP A 190 3.90 4.12 18.71
N HIS A 191 4.03 3.09 17.89
CA HIS A 191 4.27 3.18 16.46
C HIS A 191 2.96 3.65 15.79
N THR A 192 2.91 4.93 15.40
CA THR A 192 1.72 5.57 14.83
C THR A 192 2.00 6.13 13.42
N PRO A 193 1.85 5.32 12.35
CA PRO A 193 2.02 5.78 10.98
C PRO A 193 1.16 6.99 10.61
N TYR A 194 1.69 7.84 9.72
CA TYR A 194 1.09 9.09 9.23
C TYR A 194 0.78 10.18 10.27
N VAL A 195 1.07 9.97 11.54
CA VAL A 195 1.11 11.07 12.52
C VAL A 195 2.46 11.78 12.43
N ARG A 196 2.42 13.11 12.34
CA ARG A 196 3.59 13.98 12.18
C ARG A 196 3.63 15.01 13.30
N ALA A 197 4.78 15.63 13.51
CA ALA A 197 4.94 16.72 14.46
C ALA A 197 3.98 17.90 14.18
N GLU A 198 3.63 18.12 12.91
CA GLU A 198 2.69 19.15 12.44
C GLU A 198 1.26 18.95 12.95
N ASP A 199 0.89 17.74 13.41
CA ASP A 199 -0.44 17.47 13.96
C ASP A 199 -0.62 17.99 15.39
N GLY A 200 0.44 18.58 15.98
CA GLY A 200 0.43 19.11 17.33
C GLY A 200 0.67 18.05 18.41
N ASP A 201 0.54 18.48 19.65
CA ASP A 201 0.70 17.61 20.82
C ASP A 201 -0.60 16.83 21.07
N LEU A 202 -0.70 15.67 20.44
CA LEU A 202 -1.83 14.75 20.61
C LEU A 202 -1.54 13.79 21.77
N ASP A 203 -2.54 13.60 22.64
CA ASP A 203 -2.52 12.54 23.63
C ASP A 203 -2.44 11.15 22.96
N VAL A 204 -2.03 10.14 23.72
CA VAL A 204 -1.76 8.80 23.20
C VAL A 204 -3.00 8.16 22.57
N GLU A 205 -4.19 8.35 23.12
CA GLU A 205 -5.41 7.77 22.56
C GLU A 205 -5.76 8.41 21.22
N THR A 206 -5.80 9.74 21.17
CA THR A 206 -6.07 10.48 19.94
C THR A 206 -5.06 10.13 18.85
N ARG A 207 -3.77 10.02 19.21
CA ARG A 207 -2.69 9.65 18.28
C ARG A 207 -2.91 8.29 17.62
N LYS A 208 -3.30 7.28 18.41
CA LYS A 208 -3.59 5.93 17.92
C LYS A 208 -4.79 5.92 16.97
N ARG A 209 -5.87 6.61 17.34
CA ARG A 209 -7.11 6.69 16.56
C ARG A 209 -6.88 7.38 15.21
N VAL A 210 -6.24 8.56 15.25
CA VAL A 210 -5.88 9.33 14.06
C VAL A 210 -4.97 8.53 13.13
N SER A 211 -3.97 7.85 13.68
CA SER A 211 -3.08 6.99 12.90
C SER A 211 -3.82 5.85 12.19
N ALA A 212 -4.66 5.10 12.92
CA ALA A 212 -5.44 4.02 12.34
C ALA A 212 -6.41 4.51 11.26
N ALA A 213 -7.09 5.64 11.49
CA ALA A 213 -7.96 6.26 10.49
C ALA A 213 -7.20 6.67 9.22
N ARG A 214 -5.98 7.19 9.37
CA ARG A 214 -5.12 7.56 8.24
C ARG A 214 -4.60 6.33 7.49
N CYS A 215 -4.24 5.26 8.18
CA CYS A 215 -3.92 3.97 7.55
C CYS A 215 -5.10 3.38 6.76
N ALA A 216 -6.35 3.68 7.12
CA ALA A 216 -7.52 3.28 6.32
C ALA A 216 -7.67 4.09 5.02
N ARG A 217 -7.07 5.28 4.95
CA ARG A 217 -7.19 6.25 3.84
C ARG A 217 -6.05 6.17 2.82
N VAL A 218 -5.37 5.02 2.64
CA VAL A 218 -4.27 4.87 1.66
C VAL A 218 -4.63 5.43 0.26
N SER A 219 -5.91 5.37 -0.13
CA SER A 219 -6.40 5.97 -1.39
C SER A 219 -6.76 7.46 -1.33
N TYR A 220 -7.03 8.04 -0.17
CA TYR A 220 -7.59 9.39 -0.01
C TYR A 220 -6.58 10.44 0.45
N LEU A 221 -5.64 10.08 1.32
CA LEU A 221 -4.65 11.02 1.87
C LEU A 221 -3.73 11.62 0.80
N THR A 222 -3.41 10.84 -0.23
CA THR A 222 -2.61 11.28 -1.38
C THR A 222 -3.34 12.30 -2.26
N HIS A 223 -4.67 12.37 -2.20
CA HIS A 223 -5.46 13.16 -3.15
C HIS A 223 -5.88 14.53 -2.60
N ASP A 224 -6.24 14.64 -1.32
CA ASP A 224 -6.74 15.90 -0.75
C ASP A 224 -5.76 16.62 0.18
N GLY A 225 -4.73 15.95 0.70
CA GLY A 225 -3.76 16.55 1.63
C GLY A 225 -4.37 17.16 2.90
N ARG A 226 -5.68 17.02 3.10
CA ARG A 226 -6.43 17.56 4.23
C ARG A 226 -6.19 16.69 5.44
N ARG A 227 -5.40 17.22 6.38
CA ARG A 227 -5.20 16.67 7.73
C ARG A 227 -6.23 17.33 8.63
N ASP A 228 -7.34 16.64 8.85
CA ASP A 228 -8.42 17.09 9.72
C ASP A 228 -8.59 16.06 10.84
N LEU A 229 -8.15 16.43 12.04
CA LEU A 229 -8.17 15.55 13.21
C LEU A 229 -9.58 15.08 13.55
N ALA A 230 -10.58 15.97 13.48
CA ALA A 230 -11.96 15.62 13.77
C ALA A 230 -12.50 14.62 12.75
N ALA A 231 -12.18 14.80 11.47
CA ALA A 231 -12.55 13.84 10.43
C ALA A 231 -11.83 12.50 10.58
N ASP A 232 -10.58 12.50 11.06
CA ASP A 232 -9.81 11.29 11.34
C ASP A 232 -10.41 10.52 12.52
N GLU A 233 -10.76 11.18 13.62
CA GLU A 233 -11.44 10.55 14.76
C GLU A 233 -12.82 10.00 14.39
N GLN A 234 -13.63 10.75 13.64
CA GLN A 234 -14.91 10.26 13.14
C GLN A 234 -14.75 9.03 12.23
N LEU A 235 -13.68 8.98 11.43
CA LEU A 235 -13.39 7.78 10.64
C LEU A 235 -12.98 6.61 11.53
N TYR A 236 -12.13 6.83 12.53
CA TYR A 236 -11.77 5.78 13.49
C TYR A 236 -13.00 5.16 14.14
N GLU A 237 -13.91 5.98 14.66
CA GLU A 237 -15.15 5.49 15.27
C GLU A 237 -15.94 4.63 14.29
N ARG A 238 -16.15 5.09 13.05
CA ARG A 238 -16.82 4.29 12.02
C ARG A 238 -16.13 2.96 11.73
N LEU A 239 -14.78 2.90 11.78
CA LEU A 239 -14.06 1.64 11.54
C LEU A 239 -14.35 0.63 12.64
N VAL A 240 -14.32 1.05 13.90
CA VAL A 240 -14.46 0.14 15.05
C VAL A 240 -15.93 -0.18 15.39
N THR A 241 -16.87 0.70 15.02
CA THR A 241 -18.31 0.48 15.25
C THR A 241 -19.06 -0.10 14.06
N ALA A 242 -18.44 -0.24 12.89
CA ALA A 242 -19.08 -0.89 11.74
C ALA A 242 -19.49 -2.35 12.07
N GLU A 243 -20.47 -2.86 11.33
CA GLU A 243 -20.94 -4.24 11.44
C GLU A 243 -20.75 -4.96 10.09
N PRO A 244 -19.70 -5.79 9.92
CA PRO A 244 -18.60 -6.05 10.86
C PRO A 244 -17.57 -4.90 10.92
N PRO A 245 -16.78 -4.79 12.01
CA PRO A 245 -15.76 -3.77 12.12
C PRO A 245 -14.63 -3.94 11.10
N HIS A 246 -14.02 -2.82 10.73
CA HIS A 246 -12.88 -2.78 9.83
C HIS A 246 -11.57 -2.79 10.63
N TRP A 247 -11.07 -3.98 10.93
CA TRP A 247 -9.92 -4.15 11.82
C TRP A 247 -8.54 -3.92 11.21
N SER A 248 -8.37 -4.13 9.90
CA SER A 248 -7.05 -4.07 9.26
C SER A 248 -6.31 -2.73 9.47
N PRO A 249 -6.94 -1.55 9.48
CA PRO A 249 -6.21 -0.30 9.70
C PRO A 249 -5.58 -0.20 11.08
N LEU A 250 -6.16 -0.87 12.09
CA LEU A 250 -5.64 -0.91 13.46
C LEU A 250 -4.45 -1.86 13.60
N GLU A 251 -4.16 -2.70 12.59
CA GLU A 251 -3.00 -3.60 12.58
C GLU A 251 -1.67 -2.87 12.32
N HIS A 252 -1.73 -1.64 11.81
CA HIS A 252 -0.57 -0.80 11.52
C HIS A 252 -0.07 -0.02 12.75
N VAL A 253 -0.92 0.11 13.77
CA VAL A 253 -0.63 0.85 15.01
C VAL A 253 -0.26 -0.15 16.10
N ALA A 254 0.91 0.00 16.73
CA ALA A 254 1.38 -0.97 17.72
C ALA A 254 2.30 -0.37 18.78
N THR A 255 2.38 -1.01 19.95
CA THR A 255 3.35 -0.71 21.02
C THR A 255 4.33 -1.87 21.17
N PRO A 256 5.58 -1.64 21.63
CA PRO A 256 6.43 -2.74 22.09
C PRO A 256 5.70 -3.62 23.09
N ALA A 257 5.87 -4.94 22.98
CA ALA A 257 5.31 -5.89 23.92
C ALA A 257 6.08 -5.88 25.25
N ASP A 258 5.35 -5.97 26.36
CA ASP A 258 5.85 -6.13 27.73
C ASP A 258 5.97 -7.62 28.12
N GLY A 259 7.16 -8.22 27.94
CA GLY A 259 7.47 -9.56 28.43
C GLY A 259 6.69 -10.73 27.80
N ASP A 260 6.61 -11.87 28.51
CA ASP A 260 6.13 -13.19 28.05
C ASP A 260 4.61 -13.29 27.79
N GLY A 261 3.89 -12.17 27.72
CA GLY A 261 2.49 -12.16 27.32
C GLY A 261 2.30 -12.66 25.88
N PRO A 262 1.17 -13.32 25.55
CA PRO A 262 0.95 -13.83 24.19
C PRO A 262 0.88 -12.66 23.20
N VAL A 263 1.88 -12.56 22.32
CA VAL A 263 1.85 -11.67 21.16
C VAL A 263 0.83 -12.23 20.18
N ARG A 264 -0.26 -11.49 19.95
CA ARG A 264 -1.28 -11.81 18.94
C ARG A 264 -0.92 -11.12 17.64
N GLY A 265 -1.26 -11.75 16.51
CA GLY A 265 -1.01 -11.20 15.17
C GLY A 265 0.37 -11.52 14.60
N ASN A 266 0.75 -10.79 13.57
CA ASN A 266 1.94 -11.07 12.74
C ASN A 266 3.18 -10.24 13.12
N LEU A 267 3.04 -9.22 13.97
CA LEU A 267 4.14 -8.32 14.36
C LEU A 267 4.86 -8.84 15.62
N ARG A 268 5.93 -9.62 15.42
CA ARG A 268 6.67 -10.24 16.53
C ARG A 268 7.26 -9.19 17.47
N GLY A 269 7.05 -9.33 18.79
CA GLY A 269 7.56 -8.36 19.78
C GLY A 269 6.77 -7.05 19.87
N TRP A 270 5.63 -6.96 19.17
CA TRP A 270 4.77 -5.78 19.16
C TRP A 270 3.31 -6.18 19.43
N ARG A 271 2.56 -5.35 20.16
CA ARG A 271 1.12 -5.51 20.39
C ARG A 271 0.36 -4.54 19.49
N GLN A 272 -0.39 -5.08 18.53
CA GLN A 272 -1.22 -4.30 17.60
C GLN A 272 -2.45 -3.71 18.31
N LEU A 273 -2.82 -2.47 17.96
CA LEU A 273 -3.99 -1.76 18.49
C LEU A 273 -5.28 -2.56 18.29
N ARG A 274 -5.39 -3.26 17.15
CA ARG A 274 -6.50 -4.18 16.85
C ARG A 274 -6.84 -5.06 18.04
N HIS A 275 -5.85 -5.72 18.63
CA HIS A 275 -6.07 -6.70 19.69
C HIS A 275 -6.38 -6.06 21.04
N VAL A 276 -5.96 -4.81 21.25
CA VAL A 276 -6.36 -4.04 22.43
C VAL A 276 -7.84 -3.71 22.34
N VAL A 277 -8.27 -3.14 21.20
CA VAL A 277 -9.67 -2.73 20.98
C VAL A 277 -10.62 -3.92 20.91
N GLU A 278 -10.21 -5.04 20.31
CA GLU A 278 -11.01 -6.28 20.29
C GLU A 278 -11.22 -6.87 21.69
N LEU A 279 -10.24 -6.76 22.60
CA LEU A 279 -10.36 -7.26 23.98
C LEU A 279 -11.24 -6.36 24.84
N ASP A 280 -11.23 -5.05 24.60
CA ASP A 280 -12.07 -4.08 25.31
C ASP A 280 -13.55 -4.16 24.90
N ARG A 281 -13.83 -4.73 23.72
CA ARG A 281 -15.20 -5.10 23.34
C ARG A 281 -15.60 -6.34 24.13
N ALA A 282 -16.49 -6.15 25.11
CA ALA A 282 -17.16 -7.26 25.81
C ALA A 282 -17.67 -8.29 24.78
N PRO A 283 -17.57 -9.60 25.06
CA PRO A 283 -18.10 -10.60 24.14
C PRO A 283 -19.58 -10.30 23.92
N VAL A 284 -19.96 -10.06 22.66
CA VAL A 284 -21.36 -10.16 22.27
C VAL A 284 -21.72 -11.60 22.53
N ASP A 285 -22.61 -11.84 23.50
CA ASP A 285 -23.07 -13.18 23.88
C ASP A 285 -23.30 -14.01 22.61
N ALA A 286 -22.54 -15.10 22.49
CA ALA A 286 -22.56 -16.03 21.37
C ALA A 286 -23.75 -16.99 21.46
#